data_AF-A0A7V0QJS6-F1
#
_entry.id   AF-A0A7V0QJS6-F1
#
_cell.length_a   1.000
_cell.length_b   1.000
_cell.length_c   1.000
_cell.angle_alpha   90.00
_cell.angle_beta   90.00
_cell.angle_gamma   90.00
#
_symmetry.space_group_name_H-M   'P 1'
#
loop_
_entity.id
_entity.type
_entity.pdbx_description
1 polymer ?
#
loop_
_entity_poly.entity_id
_entity_poly.type
_entity_poly.pdbx_seq_one_letter_code
_entity_poly.pdbx_strand_id
1 'polypeptide(L)'
;MKYKKVPRPTSKMGYCNICSKNKLLTEDHVPPKGCVGINRQQVALLTEYLSLGQLDKRNAKQIQNGLKFKSICNDCNNRLLGTLYDPSLNEFAQQVSIIARLIQGGMVLPDPFKVKLKPLPVLKAIVGHLLAARVRSDMTTPLPSAPFISAMQQFVQQKDALPPEELRVFCWFYPSDIQVIILGSGIVENIFSEKRQVIIGDIIKFFPLGFWVTWDHNYNIEMDLNLTEIALRPNIKLSDELEIKLPLKGIPRIDWPEHQDDSSVMLMHDEYAFIAKKFRRKKMKKA
;
A
#
# COMPACT_ATOMS: atom_id res chain seq x y z
N MET A 1 -10.19 -23.08 -17.12
CA MET A 1 -9.88 -22.46 -15.82
C MET A 1 -10.89 -21.35 -15.51
N LYS A 2 -11.43 -21.31 -14.29
CA LYS A 2 -12.19 -20.15 -13.81
C LYS A 2 -11.20 -19.18 -13.15
N TYR A 3 -11.11 -17.96 -13.66
CA TYR A 3 -10.25 -16.91 -13.10
C TYR A 3 -10.69 -16.53 -11.69
N LYS A 4 -9.73 -16.40 -10.77
CA LYS A 4 -10.02 -15.89 -9.42
C LYS A 4 -10.31 -14.38 -9.50
N LYS A 5 -11.17 -13.89 -8.62
CA LYS A 5 -11.59 -12.48 -8.57
C LYS A 5 -11.33 -11.91 -7.18
N VAL A 6 -11.14 -10.59 -7.12
CA VAL A 6 -11.05 -9.85 -5.85
C VAL A 6 -12.24 -10.21 -4.96
N PRO A 7 -12.00 -10.67 -3.71
CA PRO A 7 -13.07 -11.05 -2.80
C PRO A 7 -14.07 -9.91 -2.57
N ARG A 8 -15.33 -10.26 -2.41
CA ARG A 8 -16.41 -9.32 -2.05
C ARG A 8 -17.21 -9.91 -0.90
N PRO A 9 -17.36 -9.19 0.21
CA PRO A 9 -18.19 -9.67 1.31
C PRO A 9 -19.63 -9.86 0.84
N THR A 10 -20.20 -11.00 1.19
CA THR A 10 -21.61 -11.34 0.91
C THR A 10 -22.56 -10.55 1.82
N SER A 11 -22.14 -10.31 3.07
CA SER A 11 -22.93 -9.59 4.07
C SER A 11 -22.66 -8.07 4.08
N LYS A 12 -23.63 -7.31 4.57
CA LYS A 12 -23.44 -5.90 4.94
C LYS A 12 -22.85 -5.73 6.34
N MET A 13 -23.17 -6.64 7.25
CA MET A 13 -22.63 -6.68 8.61
C MET A 13 -21.40 -7.59 8.66
N GLY A 14 -20.40 -7.20 9.43
CA GLY A 14 -19.21 -8.01 9.67
C GLY A 14 -18.21 -7.32 10.59
N TYR A 15 -17.14 -8.02 10.90
CA TYR A 15 -16.06 -7.51 11.74
C TYR A 15 -15.21 -6.51 10.96
N CYS A 16 -15.15 -5.28 11.47
CA CYS A 16 -14.29 -4.24 10.92
C CYS A 16 -12.81 -4.63 11.07
N ASN A 17 -12.04 -4.57 9.98
CA ASN A 17 -10.62 -4.92 10.02
C ASN A 17 -9.73 -3.99 10.88
N ILE A 18 -10.22 -2.81 11.25
CA ILE A 18 -9.48 -1.86 12.10
C ILE A 18 -9.85 -2.03 13.57
N CYS A 19 -11.13 -1.92 13.92
CA CYS A 19 -11.55 -1.96 15.33
C CYS A 19 -12.04 -3.32 15.83
N SER A 20 -12.08 -4.33 14.97
CA SER A 20 -12.51 -5.70 15.30
C SER A 20 -13.92 -5.79 15.91
N LYS A 21 -14.77 -4.78 15.71
CA LYS A 21 -16.19 -4.79 16.12
C LYS A 21 -17.07 -5.23 14.96
N ASN A 22 -18.08 -6.05 15.25
CA ASN A 22 -19.10 -6.43 14.29
C ASN A 22 -20.06 -5.23 14.05
N LYS A 23 -19.99 -4.64 12.86
CA LYS A 23 -20.69 -3.41 12.47
C LYS A 23 -21.08 -3.44 11.00
N LEU A 24 -21.86 -2.45 10.58
CA LEU A 24 -22.11 -2.22 9.16
C LEU A 24 -20.80 -1.84 8.45
N LEU A 25 -20.43 -2.61 7.45
CA LEU A 25 -19.21 -2.42 6.67
C LEU A 25 -19.45 -1.43 5.52
N THR A 26 -18.47 -0.56 5.32
CA THR A 26 -18.44 0.51 4.32
C THR A 26 -17.32 0.25 3.30
N GLU A 27 -17.45 0.85 2.11
CA GLU A 27 -16.39 0.83 1.10
C GLU A 27 -15.34 1.91 1.41
N ASP A 28 -14.11 1.48 1.61
CA ASP A 28 -12.94 2.35 1.70
C ASP A 28 -12.19 2.38 0.37
N HIS A 29 -11.57 3.51 0.03
CA HIS A 29 -10.72 3.62 -1.15
C HIS A 29 -9.28 3.40 -0.72
N VAL A 30 -8.59 2.50 -1.40
CA VAL A 30 -7.18 2.21 -1.11
C VAL A 30 -6.40 2.45 -2.40
N PRO A 31 -5.45 3.42 -2.45
CA PRO A 31 -5.23 4.48 -1.45
C PRO A 31 -6.43 5.45 -1.37
N PRO A 32 -6.44 6.42 -0.41
CA PRO A 32 -7.43 7.48 -0.37
C PRO A 32 -7.67 8.15 -1.70
N LYS A 33 -8.92 8.54 -1.93
CA LYS A 33 -9.36 9.31 -3.11
C LYS A 33 -8.58 10.60 -3.33
N GLY A 34 -8.13 11.24 -2.25
CA GLY A 34 -7.41 12.52 -2.32
C GLY A 34 -5.94 12.40 -2.73
N CYS A 35 -5.36 11.18 -2.71
CA CYS A 35 -3.97 10.96 -3.07
C CYS A 35 -3.75 11.10 -4.58
N VAL A 36 -4.65 10.54 -5.39
CA VAL A 36 -4.51 10.50 -6.85
C VAL A 36 -5.82 10.63 -7.60
N GLY A 37 -5.72 11.21 -8.80
CA GLY A 37 -6.82 11.32 -9.74
C GLY A 37 -7.48 9.97 -10.01
N ILE A 38 -8.73 9.85 -9.59
CA ILE A 38 -9.54 8.67 -9.72
C ILE A 38 -9.89 8.47 -11.20
N ASN A 39 -9.40 7.37 -11.78
CA ASN A 39 -9.64 7.04 -13.18
C ASN A 39 -10.33 5.68 -13.31
N ARG A 40 -10.85 5.38 -14.50
CA ARG A 40 -11.27 4.01 -14.83
C ARG A 40 -10.06 3.09 -14.78
N GLN A 41 -10.18 1.98 -14.05
CA GLN A 41 -9.10 1.01 -13.85
C GLN A 41 -9.55 -0.40 -14.20
N GLN A 42 -8.59 -1.24 -14.58
CA GLN A 42 -8.72 -2.70 -14.61
C GLN A 42 -8.05 -3.26 -13.37
N VAL A 43 -8.73 -4.15 -12.65
CA VAL A 43 -8.25 -4.77 -11.41
C VAL A 43 -8.31 -6.28 -11.51
N ALA A 44 -7.22 -6.93 -11.09
CA ALA A 44 -7.12 -8.38 -10.98
C ALA A 44 -6.38 -8.76 -9.69
N LEU A 45 -6.35 -10.06 -9.40
CA LEU A 45 -5.34 -10.58 -8.48
C LEU A 45 -3.96 -10.46 -9.13
N LEU A 46 -2.95 -10.16 -8.32
CA LEU A 46 -1.58 -9.99 -8.81
C LEU A 46 -1.04 -11.29 -9.42
N THR A 47 -1.31 -12.44 -8.80
CA THR A 47 -0.85 -13.75 -9.29
C THR A 47 -1.41 -14.07 -10.68
N GLU A 48 -2.69 -13.78 -10.93
CA GLU A 48 -3.32 -13.90 -12.27
C GLU A 48 -2.63 -13.00 -13.31
N TYR A 49 -2.25 -11.79 -12.91
CA TYR A 49 -1.50 -10.88 -13.79
C TYR A 49 -0.10 -11.39 -14.10
N LEU A 50 0.64 -11.85 -13.09
CA LEU A 50 2.00 -12.39 -13.24
C LEU A 50 2.02 -13.63 -14.12
N SER A 51 1.06 -14.54 -13.98
CA SER A 51 0.96 -15.73 -14.83
C SER A 51 0.63 -15.43 -16.29
N LEU A 52 -0.11 -14.36 -16.57
CA LEU A 52 -0.62 -14.04 -17.91
C LEU A 52 0.17 -12.94 -18.63
N GLY A 53 0.96 -12.15 -17.91
CA GLY A 53 1.72 -11.00 -18.42
C GLY A 53 0.85 -9.81 -18.87
N GLN A 54 -0.47 -9.91 -18.78
CA GLN A 54 -1.40 -8.86 -19.23
C GLN A 54 -2.75 -8.89 -18.51
N LEU A 55 -3.40 -7.72 -18.44
CA LEU A 55 -4.79 -7.57 -18.01
C LEU A 55 -5.72 -7.52 -19.23
N ASP A 56 -6.68 -8.43 -19.29
CA ASP A 56 -7.75 -8.44 -20.29
C ASP A 56 -9.15 -8.54 -19.62
N LYS A 57 -10.21 -8.66 -20.43
CA LYS A 57 -11.59 -8.72 -19.90
C LYS A 57 -11.91 -10.00 -19.13
N ARG A 58 -11.13 -11.06 -19.31
CA ARG A 58 -11.37 -12.40 -18.74
C ARG A 58 -10.81 -12.50 -17.32
N ASN A 59 -9.66 -11.88 -17.08
CA ASN A 59 -8.95 -11.92 -15.79
C ASN A 59 -9.05 -10.60 -14.98
N ALA A 60 -9.47 -9.49 -15.59
CA ALA A 60 -9.56 -8.20 -14.91
C ALA A 60 -10.98 -7.62 -14.90
N LYS A 61 -11.39 -7.10 -13.74
CA LYS A 61 -12.62 -6.34 -13.57
C LYS A 61 -12.38 -4.87 -13.88
N GLN A 62 -13.22 -4.30 -14.74
CA GLN A 62 -13.27 -2.85 -14.89
C GLN A 62 -13.99 -2.25 -13.69
N ILE A 63 -13.35 -1.27 -13.06
CA ILE A 63 -13.95 -0.48 -11.99
C ILE A 63 -13.93 0.99 -12.36
N GLN A 64 -15.02 1.64 -11.95
CA GLN A 64 -15.11 3.08 -11.94
C GLN A 64 -14.82 3.53 -10.52
N ASN A 65 -14.07 4.61 -10.40
CA ASN A 65 -13.81 5.30 -9.16
C ASN A 65 -12.75 4.71 -8.22
N GLY A 66 -11.67 4.12 -8.75
CA GLY A 66 -10.54 3.64 -7.96
C GLY A 66 -10.83 2.31 -7.26
N LEU A 67 -9.78 1.69 -6.71
CA LEU A 67 -9.89 0.43 -5.98
C LEU A 67 -10.55 0.64 -4.60
N LYS A 68 -11.54 -0.20 -4.30
CA LYS A 68 -12.28 -0.13 -3.04
C LYS A 68 -12.44 -1.49 -2.38
N PHE A 69 -12.45 -1.46 -1.06
CA PHE A 69 -12.64 -2.64 -0.22
C PHE A 69 -13.74 -2.40 0.80
N LYS A 70 -14.68 -3.33 0.89
CA LYS A 70 -15.75 -3.28 1.88
C LYS A 70 -15.34 -4.10 3.11
N SER A 71 -14.72 -3.47 4.09
CA SER A 71 -14.06 -4.21 5.18
C SER A 71 -13.99 -3.47 6.51
N ILE A 72 -14.36 -2.18 6.53
CA ILE A 72 -14.26 -1.34 7.72
C ILE A 72 -15.56 -0.61 8.02
N CYS A 73 -15.81 -0.31 9.30
CA CYS A 73 -17.01 0.40 9.73
C CYS A 73 -16.93 1.91 9.46
N ASN A 74 -18.08 2.59 9.48
CA ASN A 74 -18.19 4.03 9.25
C ASN A 74 -17.26 4.87 10.15
N ASP A 75 -17.16 4.52 11.43
CA ASP A 75 -16.32 5.27 12.38
C ASP A 75 -14.84 5.17 12.04
N CYS A 76 -14.38 4.00 11.60
CA CYS A 76 -12.99 3.81 11.20
C CYS A 76 -12.73 4.47 9.84
N ASN A 77 -13.65 4.31 8.89
CA ASN A 77 -13.49 4.85 7.53
C ASN A 77 -13.51 6.40 7.54
N ASN A 78 -14.58 7.01 8.05
CA ASN A 78 -14.79 8.44 7.87
C ASN A 78 -14.20 9.28 9.01
N ARG A 79 -14.38 8.86 10.27
CA ARG A 79 -13.93 9.64 11.43
C ARG A 79 -12.45 9.42 11.72
N LEU A 80 -11.96 8.18 11.63
CA LEU A 80 -10.56 7.87 11.92
C LEU A 80 -9.66 8.12 10.71
N LEU A 81 -9.82 7.37 9.60
CA LEU A 81 -8.99 7.54 8.41
C LEU A 81 -9.29 8.88 7.72
N GLY A 82 -10.51 9.04 7.20
CA GLY A 82 -10.88 10.17 6.34
C GLY A 82 -10.73 11.57 6.97
N THR A 83 -10.93 11.69 8.28
CA THR A 83 -10.85 12.99 8.99
C THR A 83 -9.48 13.24 9.60
N LEU A 84 -8.87 12.24 10.26
CA LEU A 84 -7.65 12.47 11.05
C LEU A 84 -6.36 12.17 10.30
N TYR A 85 -6.35 11.18 9.42
CA TYR A 85 -5.11 10.62 8.87
C TYR A 85 -4.95 10.88 7.37
N ASP A 86 -5.99 10.59 6.58
CA ASP A 86 -5.98 10.71 5.12
C ASP A 86 -5.60 12.10 4.60
N PRO A 87 -6.01 13.23 5.22
CA PRO A 87 -5.61 14.55 4.75
C PRO A 87 -4.09 14.72 4.65
N SER A 88 -3.34 14.16 5.60
CA SER A 88 -1.87 14.27 5.62
C SER A 88 -1.23 13.39 4.55
N LEU A 89 -1.78 12.19 4.30
CA LEU A 89 -1.32 11.31 3.22
C LEU A 89 -1.63 11.91 1.85
N ASN A 90 -2.81 12.52 1.69
CA ASN A 90 -3.19 13.21 0.46
C ASN A 90 -2.24 14.37 0.15
N GLU A 91 -1.97 15.22 1.14
CA GLU A 91 -1.03 16.34 1.02
C GLU A 91 0.36 15.86 0.62
N PHE A 92 0.87 14.81 1.29
CA PHE A 92 2.17 14.22 0.97
C PHE A 92 2.22 13.67 -0.47
N ALA A 93 1.23 12.87 -0.87
CA ALA A 93 1.16 12.32 -2.22
C ALA A 93 1.04 13.42 -3.29
N GLN A 94 0.27 14.47 -3.02
CA GLN A 94 0.12 15.60 -3.94
C GLN A 94 1.43 16.37 -4.13
N GLN A 95 2.18 16.65 -3.06
CA GLN A 95 3.51 17.28 -3.14
C GLN A 95 4.45 16.46 -4.02
N VAL A 96 4.57 15.15 -3.74
CA VAL A 96 5.45 14.26 -4.53
C VAL A 96 4.94 14.11 -5.97
N SER A 97 3.64 14.28 -6.22
CA SER A 97 3.08 14.19 -7.58
C SER A 97 3.50 15.36 -8.46
N ILE A 98 3.74 16.53 -7.86
CA ILE A 98 4.28 17.70 -8.55
C ILE A 98 5.69 17.36 -9.03
N ILE A 99 6.55 16.85 -8.14
CA ILE A 99 7.90 16.38 -8.46
C ILE A 99 7.88 15.38 -9.62
N ALA A 100 7.00 14.37 -9.56
CA ALA A 100 6.85 13.41 -10.65
C ALA A 100 6.47 14.06 -11.99
N ARG A 101 5.56 15.05 -11.99
CA ARG A 101 5.18 15.77 -13.21
C ARG A 101 6.31 16.64 -13.76
N LEU A 102 7.11 17.27 -12.91
CA LEU A 102 8.26 18.07 -13.33
C LEU A 102 9.31 17.18 -14.03
N ILE A 103 9.62 16.02 -13.44
CA ILE A 103 10.55 15.04 -14.03
C ILE A 103 10.01 14.52 -15.37
N GLN A 104 8.71 14.16 -15.44
CA GLN A 104 8.06 13.75 -16.68
C GLN A 104 8.07 14.85 -17.76
N GLY A 105 8.09 16.12 -17.34
CA GLY A 105 8.24 17.29 -18.22
C GLY A 105 9.68 17.59 -18.64
N GLY A 106 10.66 16.75 -18.25
CA GLY A 106 12.06 16.89 -18.64
C GLY A 106 12.92 17.72 -17.67
N MET A 107 12.40 18.12 -16.51
CA MET A 107 13.22 18.83 -15.52
C MET A 107 14.17 17.87 -14.80
N VAL A 108 15.41 18.33 -14.63
CA VAL A 108 16.39 17.69 -13.76
C VAL A 108 16.25 18.28 -12.36
N LEU A 109 16.02 17.42 -11.36
CA LEU A 109 15.86 17.83 -9.96
C LEU A 109 17.02 17.31 -9.11
N PRO A 110 17.28 17.95 -7.95
CA PRO A 110 18.22 17.41 -6.96
C PRO A 110 17.82 16.00 -6.54
N ASP A 111 18.83 15.16 -6.30
CA ASP A 111 18.68 13.78 -5.88
C ASP A 111 19.55 13.52 -4.63
N PRO A 112 18.98 13.13 -3.48
CA PRO A 112 17.54 13.00 -3.22
C PRO A 112 16.84 14.37 -3.14
N PHE A 113 15.56 14.42 -3.46
CA PHE A 113 14.74 15.62 -3.23
C PHE A 113 14.16 15.60 -1.81
N LYS A 114 13.86 16.78 -1.27
CA LYS A 114 13.29 16.94 0.07
C LYS A 114 11.79 17.20 -0.03
N VAL A 115 11.05 16.62 0.91
CA VAL A 115 9.60 16.81 1.01
C VAL A 115 9.17 16.75 2.46
N LYS A 116 8.20 17.59 2.83
CA LYS A 116 7.63 17.63 4.17
C LYS A 116 6.40 16.75 4.25
N LEU A 117 6.23 16.09 5.37
CA LEU A 117 5.00 15.39 5.72
C LEU A 117 4.71 15.51 7.21
N LYS A 118 3.48 15.18 7.60
CA LYS A 118 3.13 14.87 9.00
C LYS A 118 3.25 13.36 9.19
N PRO A 119 4.36 12.85 9.74
CA PRO A 119 4.69 11.44 9.62
C PRO A 119 3.71 10.55 10.39
N LEU A 120 3.30 10.92 11.61
CA LEU A 120 2.37 10.11 12.41
C LEU A 120 1.02 9.85 11.69
N PRO A 121 0.27 10.86 11.21
CA PRO A 121 -0.97 10.62 10.47
C PRO A 121 -0.74 9.93 9.12
N VAL A 122 0.38 10.19 8.42
CA VAL A 122 0.71 9.48 7.17
C VAL A 122 0.88 7.97 7.42
N LEU A 123 1.64 7.60 8.45
CA LEU A 123 1.84 6.19 8.80
C LEU A 123 0.53 5.51 9.20
N LYS A 124 -0.29 6.17 10.04
CA LYS A 124 -1.59 5.64 10.44
C LYS A 124 -2.56 5.49 9.26
N ALA A 125 -2.55 6.41 8.30
CA ALA A 125 -3.34 6.27 7.07
C ALA A 125 -2.90 5.02 6.29
N ILE A 126 -1.61 4.88 6.00
CA ILE A 126 -1.08 3.72 5.24
C ILE A 126 -1.43 2.40 5.93
N VAL A 127 -1.14 2.26 7.23
CA VAL A 127 -1.46 1.05 7.99
C VAL A 127 -2.98 0.79 8.02
N GLY A 128 -3.78 1.85 8.16
CA GLY A 128 -5.24 1.76 8.14
C GLY A 128 -5.81 1.25 6.82
N HIS A 129 -5.30 1.75 5.69
CA HIS A 129 -5.72 1.30 4.36
C HIS A 129 -5.23 -0.11 4.03
N LEU A 130 -4.06 -0.52 4.51
CA LEU A 130 -3.60 -1.91 4.40
C LEU A 130 -4.53 -2.86 5.18
N LEU A 131 -4.94 -2.50 6.41
CA LEU A 131 -5.97 -3.23 7.15
C LEU A 131 -7.31 -3.26 6.38
N ALA A 132 -7.72 -2.15 5.76
CA ALA A 132 -8.92 -2.10 4.94
C ALA A 132 -8.82 -3.01 3.69
N ALA A 133 -7.64 -3.13 3.07
CA ALA A 133 -7.43 -3.97 1.91
C ALA A 133 -7.50 -5.49 2.20
N ARG A 134 -7.44 -5.92 3.47
CA ARG A 134 -7.56 -7.33 3.89
C ARG A 134 -9.00 -7.85 3.81
N VAL A 135 -9.66 -7.68 2.67
CA VAL A 135 -11.04 -8.11 2.44
C VAL A 135 -11.13 -9.64 2.36
N ARG A 136 -12.17 -10.21 2.97
CA ARG A 136 -12.49 -11.64 2.95
C ARG A 136 -13.87 -11.84 2.34
N SER A 137 -14.11 -13.02 1.77
CA SER A 137 -15.46 -13.43 1.33
C SER A 137 -16.41 -13.50 2.54
N ASP A 138 -15.92 -14.09 3.64
CA ASP A 138 -16.57 -14.09 4.94
C ASP A 138 -15.96 -13.01 5.86
N MET A 139 -16.76 -11.99 6.14
CA MET A 139 -16.43 -10.94 7.11
C MET A 139 -17.15 -11.17 8.46
N THR A 140 -17.87 -12.27 8.63
CA THR A 140 -18.54 -12.64 9.89
C THR A 140 -17.57 -13.21 10.92
N THR A 141 -16.34 -13.50 10.52
CA THR A 141 -15.21 -13.78 11.41
C THR A 141 -14.25 -12.58 11.45
N PRO A 142 -13.73 -12.22 12.66
CA PRO A 142 -12.70 -11.20 12.78
C PRO A 142 -11.43 -11.62 12.03
N LEU A 143 -10.56 -10.65 11.75
CA LEU A 143 -9.21 -10.98 11.31
C LEU A 143 -8.56 -11.89 12.35
N PRO A 144 -7.79 -12.92 11.93
CA PRO A 144 -7.02 -13.72 12.85
C PRO A 144 -6.12 -12.83 13.72
N SER A 145 -6.14 -13.09 15.02
CA SER A 145 -5.21 -12.42 15.94
C SER A 145 -3.81 -12.93 15.66
N ALA A 146 -2.97 -12.05 15.14
CA ALA A 146 -1.54 -12.27 14.92
C ALA A 146 -0.78 -11.03 15.41
N PRO A 147 0.48 -11.17 15.87
CA PRO A 147 1.26 -10.04 16.40
C PRO A 147 1.27 -8.82 15.47
N PHE A 148 1.59 -9.04 14.19
CA PHE A 148 1.64 -7.98 13.18
C PHE A 148 0.28 -7.28 12.98
N ILE A 149 -0.80 -8.06 12.81
CA ILE A 149 -2.16 -7.51 12.61
C ILE A 149 -2.62 -6.74 13.85
N SER A 150 -2.38 -7.28 15.05
CA SER A 150 -2.79 -6.68 16.31
C SER A 150 -2.05 -5.36 16.54
N ALA A 151 -0.75 -5.33 16.26
CA ALA A 151 0.06 -4.10 16.31
C ALA A 151 -0.47 -3.03 15.35
N MET A 152 -0.75 -3.39 14.09
CA MET A 152 -1.35 -2.47 13.12
C MET A 152 -2.69 -1.92 13.60
N GLN A 153 -3.57 -2.78 14.13
CA GLN A 153 -4.88 -2.37 14.65
C GLN A 153 -4.76 -1.42 15.84
N GLN A 154 -3.89 -1.71 16.80
CA GLN A 154 -3.66 -0.87 17.97
C GLN A 154 -3.07 0.49 17.57
N PHE A 155 -2.06 0.48 16.69
CA PHE A 155 -1.40 1.68 16.20
C PHE A 155 -2.39 2.61 15.49
N VAL A 156 -3.29 2.10 14.65
CA VAL A 156 -4.25 2.96 13.92
C VAL A 156 -5.34 3.51 14.85
N GLN A 157 -5.85 2.70 15.78
CA GLN A 157 -6.97 3.08 16.65
C GLN A 157 -6.61 4.11 17.71
N GLN A 158 -5.40 4.04 18.25
CA GLN A 158 -4.95 4.92 19.32
C GLN A 158 -4.28 6.16 18.72
N LYS A 159 -4.92 7.32 18.91
CA LYS A 159 -4.54 8.60 18.28
C LYS A 159 -3.05 8.93 18.44
N ASP A 160 -2.53 8.78 19.65
CA ASP A 160 -1.17 9.18 20.02
C ASP A 160 -0.21 7.99 20.14
N ALA A 161 -0.65 6.77 19.77
CA ALA A 161 0.22 5.61 19.80
C ALA A 161 1.31 5.69 18.73
N LEU A 162 2.53 5.35 19.13
CA LEU A 162 3.63 5.02 18.24
C LEU A 162 3.50 3.57 17.76
N PRO A 163 4.05 3.21 16.58
CA PRO A 163 4.19 1.82 16.22
C PRO A 163 5.14 1.14 17.20
N PRO A 164 4.96 -0.17 17.48
CA PRO A 164 5.99 -0.92 18.18
C PRO A 164 7.28 -0.94 17.34
N GLU A 165 8.42 -1.20 17.97
CA GLU A 165 9.73 -1.12 17.32
C GLU A 165 9.85 -2.07 16.12
N GLU A 166 9.16 -3.20 16.14
CA GLU A 166 9.14 -4.19 15.07
C GLU A 166 8.37 -3.74 13.82
N LEU A 167 7.48 -2.75 13.95
CA LEU A 167 6.68 -2.22 12.86
C LEU A 167 7.35 -0.98 12.29
N ARG A 168 8.04 -1.16 11.16
CA ARG A 168 8.73 -0.08 10.45
C ARG A 168 8.01 0.23 9.15
N VAL A 169 8.12 1.48 8.70
CA VAL A 169 7.50 1.93 7.45
C VAL A 169 8.51 2.61 6.56
N PHE A 170 8.73 2.01 5.41
CA PHE A 170 9.59 2.52 4.36
C PHE A 170 8.74 3.11 3.25
N CYS A 171 9.26 4.14 2.59
CA CYS A 171 8.64 4.78 1.45
C CYS A 171 9.66 5.06 0.35
N TRP A 172 9.20 5.11 -0.90
CA TRP A 172 10.03 5.48 -2.04
C TRP A 172 9.23 6.19 -3.11
N PHE A 173 9.95 6.89 -3.98
CA PHE A 173 9.38 7.52 -5.15
C PHE A 173 8.94 6.45 -6.18
N TYR A 174 7.67 6.49 -6.59
CA TYR A 174 7.06 5.49 -7.45
C TYR A 174 6.27 6.16 -8.60
N PRO A 175 6.94 6.56 -9.70
CA PRO A 175 6.34 7.36 -10.77
C PRO A 175 5.53 6.54 -11.79
N SER A 176 4.67 5.62 -11.32
CA SER A 176 3.87 4.73 -12.17
C SER A 176 2.37 4.85 -11.93
N ASP A 177 1.57 4.67 -12.99
CA ASP A 177 0.09 4.63 -12.91
C ASP A 177 -0.48 3.24 -12.61
N ILE A 178 0.41 2.26 -12.41
CA ILE A 178 0.09 0.94 -11.87
C ILE A 178 -0.05 1.09 -10.35
N GLN A 179 -1.05 0.45 -9.78
CA GLN A 179 -1.24 0.36 -8.35
C GLN A 179 -1.14 -1.11 -7.95
N VAL A 180 -0.40 -1.40 -6.89
CA VAL A 180 -0.23 -2.75 -6.37
C VAL A 180 -0.42 -2.75 -4.85
N ILE A 181 -1.11 -3.76 -4.35
CA ILE A 181 -1.27 -4.01 -2.91
C ILE A 181 -0.93 -5.48 -2.68
N ILE A 182 -0.05 -5.77 -1.74
CA ILE A 182 0.31 -7.13 -1.37
C ILE A 182 0.30 -7.21 0.15
N LEU A 183 -0.53 -8.08 0.72
CA LEU A 183 -0.72 -8.17 2.17
C LEU A 183 -0.22 -9.53 2.68
N GLY A 184 0.55 -9.50 3.77
CA GLY A 184 1.14 -10.70 4.38
C GLY A 184 2.19 -11.35 3.48
N SER A 185 3.05 -10.54 2.85
CA SER A 185 4.16 -11.05 2.05
C SER A 185 5.38 -11.37 2.89
N GLY A 186 6.15 -12.37 2.46
CA GLY A 186 7.51 -12.62 2.93
C GLY A 186 8.49 -12.48 1.76
N ILE A 187 9.45 -11.58 1.88
CA ILE A 187 10.52 -11.41 0.91
C ILE A 187 11.80 -12.00 1.51
N VAL A 188 12.42 -12.92 0.79
CA VAL A 188 13.73 -13.48 1.13
C VAL A 188 14.75 -12.86 0.20
N GLU A 189 15.64 -12.04 0.75
CA GLU A 189 16.72 -11.41 0.01
C GLU A 189 18.03 -12.18 0.22
N ASN A 190 18.92 -12.11 -0.76
CA ASN A 190 20.25 -12.71 -0.71
C ASN A 190 20.25 -14.21 -0.34
N ILE A 191 19.32 -14.98 -0.94
CA ILE A 191 19.01 -16.37 -0.54
C ILE A 191 20.22 -17.32 -0.57
N PHE A 192 21.19 -17.03 -1.43
CA PHE A 192 22.43 -17.81 -1.62
C PHE A 192 23.63 -17.28 -0.83
N SER A 193 23.46 -16.29 0.04
CA SER A 193 24.56 -15.72 0.85
C SER A 193 24.31 -15.85 2.36
N GLU A 194 25.37 -15.68 3.15
CA GLU A 194 25.28 -15.61 4.61
C GLU A 194 24.52 -14.37 5.11
N LYS A 195 24.35 -13.35 4.26
CA LYS A 195 23.54 -12.15 4.52
C LYS A 195 22.05 -12.34 4.22
N ARG A 196 21.57 -13.58 4.11
CA ARG A 196 20.16 -13.87 3.84
C ARG A 196 19.26 -13.20 4.87
N GLN A 197 18.24 -12.49 4.40
CA GLN A 197 17.25 -11.84 5.25
C GLN A 197 15.84 -12.28 4.85
N VAL A 198 14.97 -12.41 5.84
CA VAL A 198 13.54 -12.69 5.63
C VAL A 198 12.77 -11.51 6.20
N ILE A 199 12.07 -10.79 5.32
CA ILE A 199 11.33 -9.60 5.67
C ILE A 199 9.85 -9.87 5.44
N ILE A 200 9.06 -9.78 6.50
CA ILE A 200 7.61 -9.93 6.44
C ILE A 200 6.99 -8.54 6.35
N GLY A 201 5.96 -8.37 5.53
CA GLY A 201 5.25 -7.10 5.49
C GLY A 201 4.15 -6.98 4.47
N ASP A 202 3.58 -5.78 4.47
CA ASP A 202 2.52 -5.34 3.57
C ASP A 202 3.04 -4.23 2.66
N ILE A 203 2.72 -4.31 1.38
CA ILE A 203 3.16 -3.36 0.37
C ILE A 203 1.96 -2.68 -0.25
N ILE A 204 2.05 -1.37 -0.41
CA ILE A 204 1.10 -0.58 -1.19
C ILE A 204 1.87 0.40 -2.08
N LYS A 205 1.65 0.30 -3.39
CA LYS A 205 2.23 1.17 -4.41
C LYS A 205 1.12 1.86 -5.17
N PHE A 206 1.21 3.16 -5.34
CA PHE A 206 0.31 3.97 -6.15
C PHE A 206 1.05 5.22 -6.60
N PHE A 207 0.69 5.83 -7.72
CA PHE A 207 1.33 7.09 -8.11
C PHE A 207 1.24 8.12 -6.96
N PRO A 208 2.31 8.85 -6.58
CA PRO A 208 3.70 8.75 -6.99
C PRO A 208 4.57 8.06 -5.91
N LEU A 209 3.99 7.25 -5.02
CA LEU A 209 4.62 6.71 -3.81
C LEU A 209 4.43 5.19 -3.67
N GLY A 210 5.50 4.51 -3.27
CA GLY A 210 5.43 3.17 -2.72
C GLY A 210 5.64 3.20 -1.21
N PHE A 211 4.98 2.28 -0.51
CA PHE A 211 5.18 2.04 0.92
C PHE A 211 5.33 0.55 1.20
N TRP A 212 6.21 0.24 2.13
CA TRP A 212 6.39 -1.09 2.70
C TRP A 212 6.30 -0.99 4.22
N VAL A 213 5.27 -1.61 4.79
CA VAL A 213 5.10 -1.77 6.23
C VAL A 213 5.65 -3.13 6.60
N THR A 214 6.78 -3.16 7.30
CA THR A 214 7.49 -4.39 7.66
C THR A 214 7.17 -4.80 9.09
N TRP A 215 7.38 -6.08 9.37
CA TRP A 215 7.40 -6.66 10.70
C TRP A 215 8.72 -7.41 10.88
N ASP A 216 9.64 -6.83 11.64
CA ASP A 216 10.96 -7.41 11.86
C ASP A 216 11.36 -7.34 13.33
N HIS A 217 11.69 -8.49 13.91
CA HIS A 217 12.18 -8.60 15.29
C HIS A 217 13.71 -8.42 15.41
N ASN A 218 14.43 -8.44 14.28
CA ASN A 218 15.89 -8.51 14.27
C ASN A 218 16.59 -7.18 13.95
N TYR A 219 15.83 -6.11 13.68
CA TYR A 219 16.29 -4.74 13.44
C TYR A 219 17.33 -4.54 12.32
N ASN A 220 17.68 -5.60 11.60
CA ASN A 220 18.78 -5.63 10.64
C ASN A 220 18.23 -5.81 9.22
N ILE A 221 17.29 -4.95 8.83
CA ILE A 221 16.91 -4.80 7.43
C ILE A 221 18.04 -4.03 6.74
N GLU A 222 19.08 -4.76 6.29
CA GLU A 222 20.06 -4.23 5.33
C GLU A 222 19.50 -4.48 3.93
N MET A 223 18.68 -3.55 3.46
CA MET A 223 18.19 -3.59 2.10
C MET A 223 19.15 -2.87 1.18
N ASP A 224 19.58 -3.54 0.11
CA ASP A 224 20.25 -2.93 -1.04
C ASP A 224 19.28 -2.07 -1.90
N LEU A 225 18.14 -1.66 -1.33
CA LEU A 225 17.16 -0.79 -1.97
C LEU A 225 17.20 0.57 -1.30
N ASN A 226 17.25 1.63 -2.12
CA ASN A 226 17.26 3.01 -1.65
C ASN A 226 15.84 3.44 -1.23
N LEU A 227 15.38 2.89 -0.10
CA LEU A 227 14.13 3.24 0.55
C LEU A 227 14.36 4.24 1.68
N THR A 228 13.41 5.14 1.86
CA THR A 228 13.41 6.09 2.97
C THR A 228 12.52 5.57 4.09
N GLU A 229 13.12 5.26 5.24
CA GLU A 229 12.34 5.00 6.46
C GLU A 229 11.72 6.30 6.99
N ILE A 230 10.45 6.24 7.33
CA ILE A 230 9.75 7.33 8.04
C ILE A 230 9.81 7.03 9.53
N ALA A 231 10.94 7.34 10.16
CA ALA A 231 11.13 7.14 11.59
C ALA A 231 10.36 8.20 12.41
N LEU A 232 9.70 7.75 13.49
CA LEU A 232 9.00 8.63 14.42
C LEU A 232 9.87 8.91 15.64
N ARG A 233 9.95 10.18 16.02
CA ARG A 233 10.56 10.58 17.30
C ARG A 233 9.63 10.28 18.48
N PRO A 234 10.17 10.04 19.69
CA PRO A 234 9.36 10.00 20.90
C PRO A 234 8.50 11.26 21.06
N ASN A 235 7.29 11.12 21.61
CA ASN A 235 6.33 12.21 21.87
C ASN A 235 5.88 13.01 20.64
N ILE A 236 6.00 12.45 19.42
CA ILE A 236 5.52 13.10 18.21
C ILE A 236 4.00 13.31 18.24
N LYS A 237 3.54 14.46 17.79
CA LYS A 237 2.11 14.79 17.69
C LYS A 237 1.61 14.65 16.25
N LEU A 238 0.29 14.53 16.08
CA LEU A 238 -0.33 14.47 14.74
C LEU A 238 -0.04 15.71 13.86
N SER A 239 0.20 16.86 14.49
CA SER A 239 0.49 18.13 13.81
C SER A 239 1.97 18.30 13.46
N ASP A 240 2.86 17.48 14.03
CA ASP A 240 4.29 17.65 13.84
C ASP A 240 4.68 17.33 12.40
N GLU A 241 5.57 18.15 11.84
CA GLU A 241 6.12 17.94 10.50
C GLU A 241 7.52 17.35 10.57
N LEU A 242 7.85 16.55 9.55
CA LEU A 242 9.16 15.99 9.28
C LEU A 242 9.51 16.25 7.82
N GLU A 243 10.73 16.74 7.58
CA GLU A 243 11.32 16.75 6.24
C GLU A 243 12.06 15.43 6.02
N ILE A 244 11.67 14.69 4.98
CA ILE A 244 12.37 13.48 4.55
C ILE A 244 13.05 13.70 3.21
N LYS A 245 14.07 12.89 2.94
CA LYS A 245 14.76 12.84 1.65
C LYS A 245 14.24 11.64 0.87
N LEU A 246 13.75 11.85 -0.35
CA LEU A 246 13.32 10.80 -1.26
C LEU A 246 14.31 10.70 -2.43
N PRO A 247 15.01 9.58 -2.57
CA PRO A 247 15.86 9.33 -3.73
C PRO A 247 15.07 9.25 -5.03
N LEU A 248 15.70 9.68 -6.12
CA LEU A 248 15.24 9.48 -7.50
C LEU A 248 16.01 8.36 -8.20
N LYS A 249 17.22 8.04 -7.73
CA LYS A 249 18.09 6.98 -8.26
C LYS A 249 18.33 5.89 -7.22
N GLY A 250 18.62 4.68 -7.70
CA GLY A 250 18.79 3.50 -6.83
C GLY A 250 17.51 3.06 -6.13
N ILE A 251 16.36 3.64 -6.49
CA ILE A 251 15.04 3.23 -6.01
C ILE A 251 14.64 1.88 -6.64
N PRO A 252 13.71 1.14 -6.03
CA PRO A 252 13.21 -0.11 -6.60
C PRO A 252 12.64 0.08 -8.01
N ARG A 253 12.74 -0.97 -8.83
CA ARG A 253 12.06 -1.02 -10.13
C ARG A 253 10.55 -0.85 -9.95
N ILE A 254 9.87 -0.38 -11.00
CA ILE A 254 8.42 -0.15 -10.98
C ILE A 254 7.64 -1.44 -10.66
N ASP A 255 8.18 -2.58 -11.05
CA ASP A 255 7.60 -3.91 -10.88
C ASP A 255 8.22 -4.71 -9.73
N TRP A 256 9.05 -4.07 -8.89
CA TRP A 256 9.50 -4.66 -7.63
C TRP A 256 8.46 -4.47 -6.51
N PRO A 257 8.18 -5.48 -5.67
CA PRO A 257 8.78 -6.82 -5.64
C PRO A 257 8.05 -7.87 -6.49
N GLU A 258 7.05 -7.50 -7.29
CA GLU A 258 6.27 -8.45 -8.09
C GLU A 258 7.14 -9.29 -9.05
N HIS A 259 8.26 -8.72 -9.50
CA HIS A 259 9.35 -9.41 -10.20
C HIS A 259 10.64 -9.30 -9.38
N GLN A 260 11.07 -10.45 -8.86
CA GLN A 260 12.26 -10.64 -8.04
C GLN A 260 13.53 -10.69 -8.91
N ASP A 261 14.66 -10.34 -8.31
CA ASP A 261 16.00 -10.55 -8.88
C ASP A 261 16.49 -11.98 -8.60
N ASP A 262 17.55 -12.42 -9.28
CA ASP A 262 18.04 -13.81 -9.27
C ASP A 262 18.37 -14.37 -7.87
N SER A 263 18.65 -13.51 -6.89
CA SER A 263 18.98 -13.86 -5.50
C SER A 263 17.84 -13.64 -4.50
N SER A 264 16.62 -13.37 -4.98
CA SER A 264 15.47 -13.00 -4.14
C SER A 264 14.22 -13.84 -4.44
N VAL A 265 13.41 -14.10 -3.42
CA VAL A 265 12.14 -14.85 -3.56
C VAL A 265 11.06 -14.15 -2.76
N MET A 266 9.87 -14.04 -3.36
CA MET A 266 8.68 -13.51 -2.70
C MET A 266 7.62 -14.58 -2.49
N LEU A 267 7.23 -14.76 -1.23
CA LEU A 267 6.06 -15.51 -0.80
C LEU A 267 4.89 -14.54 -0.64
N MET A 268 3.76 -14.83 -1.26
CA MET A 268 2.55 -14.01 -1.14
C MET A 268 1.29 -14.87 -1.13
N HIS A 269 0.26 -14.38 -0.45
CA HIS A 269 -1.06 -14.98 -0.48
C HIS A 269 -1.86 -14.44 -1.68
N ASP A 270 -2.30 -15.32 -2.57
CA ASP A 270 -2.94 -14.95 -3.84
C ASP A 270 -4.23 -14.11 -3.66
N GLU A 271 -5.06 -14.44 -2.67
CA GLU A 271 -6.29 -13.70 -2.36
C GLU A 271 -6.08 -12.29 -1.78
N TYR A 272 -4.84 -11.96 -1.37
CA TYR A 272 -4.48 -10.68 -0.76
C TYR A 272 -3.42 -9.90 -1.54
N ALA A 273 -3.23 -10.25 -2.82
CA ALA A 273 -2.35 -9.54 -3.73
C ALA A 273 -3.17 -9.00 -4.91
N PHE A 274 -3.17 -7.68 -5.09
CA PHE A 274 -4.01 -6.97 -6.04
C PHE A 274 -3.18 -6.08 -6.95
N ILE A 275 -3.57 -6.01 -8.22
CA ILE A 275 -3.04 -5.05 -9.18
C ILE A 275 -4.19 -4.26 -9.81
N ALA A 276 -4.00 -2.95 -9.94
CA ALA A 276 -4.91 -2.05 -10.61
C ALA A 276 -4.14 -1.19 -11.62
N LYS A 277 -4.60 -1.15 -12.88
CA LYS A 277 -3.97 -0.34 -13.94
C LYS A 277 -5.01 0.57 -14.58
N LYS A 278 -4.63 1.79 -14.94
CA LYS A 278 -5.51 2.70 -15.70
C LYS A 278 -5.97 2.03 -17.00
N PHE A 279 -7.28 2.04 -17.24
CA PHE A 279 -7.85 1.50 -18.46
C PHE A 279 -7.59 2.46 -19.62
N ARG A 280 -6.72 2.08 -20.56
CA ARG A 280 -6.50 2.80 -21.81
C ARG A 280 -7.27 2.11 -22.92
N ARG A 281 -8.27 2.77 -23.50
CA ARG A 281 -8.97 2.26 -24.69
C ARG A 281 -7.96 2.24 -25.83
N LYS A 282 -7.62 1.07 -26.39
CA LYS A 282 -6.79 1.00 -27.61
C LYS A 282 -7.47 1.87 -28.67
N LYS A 283 -6.83 2.95 -29.11
CA LYS A 283 -7.27 3.66 -30.32
C LYS A 283 -7.14 2.64 -31.45
N MET A 284 -8.26 2.25 -32.05
CA MET A 284 -8.21 1.53 -33.32
C MET A 284 -7.44 2.42 -34.29
N LYS A 285 -6.32 1.93 -34.82
CA LYS A 285 -5.75 2.52 -36.03
C LYS A 285 -6.88 2.44 -37.06
N LYS A 286 -7.40 3.59 -37.50
CA LYS A 286 -8.22 3.62 -38.71
C LYS A 286 -7.30 3.11 -39.82
N ALA A 287 -7.67 1.97 -40.40
CA ALA A 287 -7.09 1.51 -41.65
C ALA A 287 -7.43 2.51 -42.76
#